data_AF-A0A7Y6E9F9-F1
#
_entry.id   AF-A0A7Y6E9F9-F1
#
_cell.length_a   1.000
_cell.length_b   1.000
_cell.length_c   1.000
_cell.angle_alpha   90.00
_cell.angle_beta   90.00
_cell.angle_gamma   90.00
#
_symmetry.space_group_name_H-M   'P 1'
#
loop_
_entity.id
_entity.type
_entity.pdbx_description
1 polymer ?
#
loop_
_entity_poly.entity_id
_entity_poly.type
_entity_poly.pdbx_seq_one_letter_code
_entity_poly.pdbx_strand_id
1 'polypeptide(L)' 'MNSQEHNPSDSPLPTSGGASPQDLSSTHVTHVREDVAMAGRCANVHLPTGRTCTLPVRHPGACSFVGPEEAETIAVH' A
#
# COMPACT_ATOMS: atom_id res chain seq x y z
N MET A 1 -20.45 7.78 57.63
CA MET A 1 -19.80 8.38 56.46
C MET A 1 -18.53 7.60 56.18
N ASN A 2 -18.53 6.71 55.20
CA ASN A 2 -17.31 6.10 54.67
C ASN A 2 -17.57 5.75 53.20
N SER A 3 -17.05 6.59 52.32
CA SER A 3 -17.14 6.50 50.86
C SER A 3 -16.09 5.51 50.38
N GLN A 4 -16.54 4.38 49.82
CA GLN A 4 -15.67 3.52 49.02
C GLN A 4 -15.96 3.80 47.55
N GLU A 5 -15.18 4.75 47.04
CA GLU A 5 -15.11 5.20 45.66
C GLU A 5 -14.71 4.01 44.77
N HIS A 6 -15.49 3.75 43.74
CA HIS A 6 -15.17 2.80 42.67
C HIS A 6 -13.86 3.23 41.98
N ASN A 7 -12.83 2.41 42.10
CA ASN A 7 -11.55 2.56 41.42
C ASN A 7 -11.65 1.96 40.01
N PRO A 8 -11.66 2.74 38.90
CA PRO A 8 -11.32 2.21 37.61
C PRO A 8 -9.80 2.04 37.57
N SER A 9 -9.32 0.89 38.06
CA SER A 9 -8.06 0.33 37.56
C SER A 9 -8.29 -0.01 36.09
N ASP A 10 -7.87 0.84 35.17
CA ASP A 10 -7.23 0.39 33.92
C ASP A 10 -6.67 1.58 33.13
N SER A 11 -5.37 1.82 33.31
CA SER A 11 -4.49 2.39 32.28
C SER A 11 -3.08 2.20 32.80
N PRO A 12 -2.14 1.62 32.04
CA PRO A 12 -1.85 2.09 30.68
C PRO A 12 -1.44 1.00 29.68
N LEU A 13 -2.02 0.97 28.48
CA LEU A 13 -1.31 0.49 27.29
C LEU A 13 -1.77 1.27 26.04
N PRO A 14 -0.92 2.11 25.42
CA PRO A 14 -0.99 2.26 23.98
C PRO A 14 -0.33 1.02 23.38
N THR A 15 -1.09 -0.04 23.15
CA THR A 15 -0.64 -1.17 22.35
C THR A 15 -0.50 -0.69 20.90
N SER A 16 0.67 -0.10 20.60
CA SER A 16 1.22 -0.13 19.25
C SER A 16 1.28 -1.58 18.80
N GLY A 17 0.83 -1.84 17.57
CA GLY A 17 1.10 -3.11 16.90
C GLY A 17 -0.03 -4.12 17.00
N GLY A 18 -1.04 -3.92 16.16
CA GLY A 18 -2.07 -4.91 15.93
C GLY A 18 -2.88 -4.65 14.66
N ALA A 19 -2.32 -3.93 13.68
CA ALA A 19 -2.78 -4.09 12.31
C ALA A 19 -2.40 -5.52 11.95
N SER A 20 -3.30 -6.48 12.15
CA SER A 20 -3.14 -7.86 11.71
C SER A 20 -2.94 -7.82 10.19
N PRO A 21 -1.73 -7.96 9.62
CA PRO A 21 -1.56 -8.02 8.18
C PRO A 21 -1.66 -9.50 7.81
N GLN A 22 -2.77 -10.14 8.21
CA GLN A 22 -2.95 -11.58 8.03
C GLN A 22 -4.38 -11.92 7.59
N ASP A 23 -5.13 -10.94 7.07
CA ASP A 23 -6.23 -11.29 6.20
C ASP A 23 -5.63 -11.72 4.86
N LEU A 24 -5.71 -13.02 4.62
CA LEU A 24 -5.18 -13.75 3.49
C LEU A 24 -5.94 -13.44 2.20
N SER A 25 -6.02 -12.16 1.82
CA SER A 25 -6.09 -11.77 0.41
C SER A 25 -4.68 -11.74 -0.17
N SER A 26 -4.01 -12.90 -0.08
CA SER A 26 -2.70 -13.21 -0.67
C SER A 26 -2.80 -13.39 -2.19
N THR A 27 -3.45 -12.46 -2.88
CA THR A 27 -3.42 -12.37 -4.35
C THR A 27 -3.16 -10.92 -4.73
N HIS A 28 -1.88 -10.56 -4.82
CA HIS A 28 -1.42 -9.34 -5.49
C HIS A 28 -1.96 -8.01 -4.92
N VAL A 29 -1.54 -7.62 -3.70
CA VAL A 29 -1.37 -6.18 -3.43
C VAL A 29 -0.17 -5.71 -4.24
N THR A 30 -0.38 -5.60 -5.55
CA THR A 30 0.58 -4.95 -6.43
C THR A 30 0.44 -3.47 -6.12
N HIS A 31 1.43 -2.88 -5.46
CA HIS A 31 1.38 -1.46 -5.15
C HIS A 31 1.22 -0.70 -6.46
N VAL A 32 0.18 0.12 -6.61
CA VAL A 32 -0.07 0.85 -7.85
C VAL A 32 0.38 2.30 -7.67
N ARG A 33 1.11 2.83 -8.64
CA ARG A 33 1.45 4.25 -8.71
C ARG A 33 0.30 5.04 -9.33
N GLU A 34 -0.40 5.80 -8.51
CA GLU A 34 -1.63 6.49 -8.93
C GLU A 34 -1.42 7.48 -10.07
N ASP A 35 -0.28 8.16 -10.11
CA ASP A 35 0.11 9.07 -11.19
C ASP A 35 0.20 8.36 -12.55
N VAL A 36 0.85 7.20 -12.58
CA VAL A 36 0.97 6.36 -13.78
C VAL A 36 -0.38 5.71 -14.11
N ALA A 37 -1.20 5.37 -13.12
CA ALA A 37 -2.52 4.77 -13.31
C ALA A 37 -3.51 5.76 -13.93
N MET A 38 -3.45 7.02 -13.49
CA MET A 38 -4.24 8.14 -14.04
C MET A 38 -3.91 8.39 -15.52
N ALA A 39 -2.68 8.12 -15.95
CA ALA A 39 -2.27 8.12 -17.36
C ALA A 39 -2.77 6.90 -18.17
N GLY A 40 -3.66 6.08 -17.61
CA GLY A 40 -4.25 4.91 -18.27
C GLY A 40 -3.30 3.70 -18.36
N ARG A 41 -2.28 3.65 -17.50
CA ARG A 41 -1.28 2.57 -17.47
C ARG A 41 -1.54 1.58 -16.33
N CYS A 42 -0.87 0.44 -16.40
CA CYS A 42 -0.96 -0.64 -15.42
C CYS A 42 -0.46 -0.21 -14.03
N ALA A 43 0.56 0.65 -13.98
CA ALA A 43 1.06 1.29 -12.78
C ALA A 43 1.52 0.37 -11.63
N ASN A 44 1.60 -0.93 -11.86
CA ASN A 44 2.09 -1.90 -10.90
C ASN A 44 3.54 -1.63 -10.51
N VAL A 45 3.82 -1.55 -9.21
CA VAL A 45 5.14 -1.28 -8.63
C VAL A 45 5.71 -2.58 -8.08
N HIS A 46 6.94 -2.86 -8.48
CA HIS A 46 7.77 -3.90 -7.94
C HIS A 46 8.53 -3.37 -6.72
N LEU A 47 8.00 -3.63 -5.51
CA LEU A 47 8.53 -3.11 -4.24
C LEU A 47 10.05 -3.29 -4.04
N PRO A 48 10.66 -4.46 -4.30
CA PRO A 48 12.08 -4.63 -3.95
C PRO A 48 13.01 -3.81 -4.86
N THR A 49 12.53 -3.32 -6.01
CA THR A 49 13.33 -2.49 -6.93
C THR A 49 12.76 -1.09 -7.15
N GLY A 50 11.59 -0.76 -6.60
CA GLY A 50 10.88 0.50 -6.85
C GLY A 50 10.48 0.72 -8.31
N ARG A 51 10.48 -0.33 -9.14
CA ARG A 51 10.22 -0.20 -10.58
C ARG A 51 8.73 -0.23 -10.86
N THR A 52 8.27 0.49 -11.87
CA THR A 52 6.83 0.64 -12.16
C THR A 52 6.50 0.17 -13.57
N CYS A 53 5.35 -0.50 -13.71
CA CYS A 53 4.82 -0.92 -14.99
C CYS A 53 4.13 0.24 -15.71
N THR A 54 4.61 0.56 -16.90
CA THR A 54 4.11 1.68 -17.74
C THR A 54 3.33 1.21 -18.97
N LEU A 55 3.09 -0.11 -19.06
CA LEU A 55 2.22 -0.68 -20.08
C LEU A 55 0.77 -0.22 -19.90
N PRO A 56 -0.07 -0.29 -20.95
CA PRO A 56 -1.49 0.03 -20.84
C PRO A 56 -2.19 -0.78 -19.74
N VAL A 57 -3.26 -0.22 -19.18
CA VAL A 57 -4.11 -0.96 -18.24
C VAL A 57 -4.59 -2.27 -18.88
N ARG A 58 -4.51 -3.39 -18.13
CA ARG A 58 -4.87 -4.75 -18.59
C ARG A 58 -4.14 -5.23 -19.86
N HIS A 59 -2.87 -4.84 -20.03
CA HIS A 59 -2.05 -5.37 -21.12
C HIS A 59 -1.96 -6.92 -21.08
N PRO A 60 -1.87 -7.58 -22.25
CA PRO A 60 -1.56 -9.01 -22.29
C PRO A 60 -0.09 -9.26 -21.88
N GLY A 61 0.19 -10.38 -21.24
CA GLY A 61 1.54 -10.77 -20.83
C GLY A 61 1.99 -10.23 -19.48
N ALA A 62 3.27 -10.40 -19.16
CA ALA A 62 3.86 -9.98 -17.90
C ALA A 62 4.09 -8.46 -17.84
N CYS A 63 4.07 -7.88 -16.63
CA CYS A 63 4.34 -6.47 -16.44
C CYS A 63 5.77 -6.11 -16.88
N SER A 64 5.92 -5.04 -17.65
CA SER A 64 7.22 -4.47 -18.00
C SER A 64 7.57 -3.36 -17.02
N PHE A 65 8.50 -3.64 -16.11
CA PHE A 65 8.89 -2.72 -15.05
C PHE A 65 10.06 -1.83 -15.48
N VAL A 66 9.82 -0.52 -15.53
CA VAL A 66 10.85 0.50 -15.82
C VAL A 66 11.27 1.23 -14.54
N GLY A 67 12.37 1.98 -14.61
CA GLY A 67 12.84 2.80 -13.48
C GLY A 67 11.80 3.84 -13.04
N PRO A 68 11.88 4.33 -11.78
CA PRO A 68 10.96 5.36 -11.29
C PRO A 68 11.00 6.63 -12.14
N GLU A 69 12.18 7.07 -12.59
CA GLU A 69 12.36 8.25 -13.46
C GLU A 69 11.67 8.09 -14.83
N GLU A 70 11.75 6.89 -15.43
CA GLU A 70 11.06 6.59 -16.69
C GLU A 70 9.55 6.52 -16.49
N ALA A 71 9.09 5.96 -15.37
CA ALA A 71 7.68 5.92 -15.03
C ALA A 71 7.10 7.32 -14.77
N GLU A 72 7.86 8.20 -14.12
CA GLU A 72 7.51 9.62 -13.93
C GLU A 72 7.38 10.33 -15.28
N THR A 73 8.35 10.14 -16.18
CA THR A 73 8.27 10.72 -17.53
C THR A 73 7.01 10.29 -18.28
N ILE A 74 6.57 9.04 -18.10
CA ILE A 74 5.35 8.51 -18.73
C ILE A 74 4.07 9.00 -18.03
N ALA A 75 4.10 9.33 -16.74
CA ALA A 75 2.95 9.88 -16.02
C ALA A 75 2.66 11.36 -16.36
N VAL A 76 3.67 12.10 -16.83
CA VAL A 76 3.57 13.53 -17.12
C VAL A 76 3.11 13.81 -18.56
N HIS A 77 3.06 12.80 -19.42
CA HIS A 77 2.74 12.91 -20.84
C HIS A 77 1.40 12.29 -21.22
#